data_AF-A0A4V2A1D0-F1
#
_entry.id   AF-A0A4V2A1D0-F1
#
_cell.length_a   1.000
_cell.length_b   1.000
_cell.length_c   1.000
_cell.angle_alpha   90.00
_cell.angle_beta   90.00
_cell.angle_gamma   90.00
#
_symmetry.space_group_name_H-M   'P 1'
#
loop_
_entity.id
_entity.type
_entity.pdbx_description
1 polymer ?
#
loop_
_entity_poly.entity_id
_entity_poly.type
_entity_poly.pdbx_seq_one_letter_code
_entity_poly.pdbx_strand_id
1 'polypeptide(L)' 'MRITVLNHYYSPEVNAPASRWSEMARAWVRAGHDVTVVTCAPNHPAGQLYPGYRNRLFQRETIDG' A
#
# COMPACT_ATOMS: atom_id res chain seq x y z
N MET A 1 14.81 -6.75 -9.22
CA MET A 1 15.32 -6.66 -7.83
C MET A 1 14.17 -6.97 -6.88
N ARG A 2 14.46 -7.22 -5.59
CA ARG A 2 13.43 -7.29 -4.54
C ARG A 2 13.43 -5.99 -3.76
N ILE A 3 12.32 -5.27 -3.77
CA ILE A 3 12.17 -3.95 -3.14
C ILE A 3 11.08 -4.06 -2.06
N THR A 4 11.44 -3.73 -0.82
CA THR A 4 10.47 -3.62 0.27
C THR A 4 10.25 -2.17 0.63
N VAL A 5 8.99 -1.73 0.54
CA VAL A 5 8.56 -0.40 0.97
C VAL A 5 7.91 -0.54 2.34
N LEU A 6 8.43 0.15 3.34
CA LEU A 6 7.79 0.26 4.65
C LEU A 6 7.20 1.67 4.78
N ASN A 7 5.88 1.77 4.79
CA ASN A 7 5.20 3.04 4.96
C ASN A 7 3.82 2.88 5.61
N HIS A 8 3.50 3.76 6.55
CA HIS A 8 2.19 3.87 7.17
C HIS A 8 1.05 4.16 6.16
N TYR A 9 1.35 4.89 5.08
CA TYR A 9 0.37 5.29 4.07
C TYR A 9 0.53 4.50 2.77
N TYR A 10 -0.56 3.93 2.28
CA TYR A 10 -0.62 3.29 0.97
C TYR A 10 -2.05 3.30 0.42
N SER A 11 -2.20 3.06 -0.88
CA SER A 11 -3.53 2.86 -1.48
C SER A 11 -4.27 1.73 -0.75
N PRO A 12 -5.58 1.85 -0.48
CA PRO A 12 -6.56 2.76 -1.09
C PRO A 12 -6.64 4.18 -0.51
N GLU A 13 -5.79 4.57 0.44
CA GLU A 13 -5.82 5.95 0.94
C GLU A 13 -5.50 6.98 -0.16
N VAL A 14 -6.15 8.13 -0.09
CA VAL A 14 -6.10 9.18 -1.12
C VAL A 14 -5.23 10.38 -0.74
N ASN A 15 -4.46 10.28 0.35
CA ASN A 15 -3.54 11.35 0.75
C ASN A 15 -2.30 11.39 -0.16
N ALA A 16 -1.66 12.55 -0.20
CA ALA A 16 -0.47 12.77 -1.03
C ALA A 16 0.64 11.71 -0.83
N PRO A 17 0.97 11.23 0.39
CA PRO A 17 1.95 10.15 0.53
C PRO A 17 1.46 8.83 -0.07
N ALA A 18 0.23 8.36 0.22
CA ALA A 18 -0.27 7.09 -0.31
C ALA A 18 -0.21 7.06 -1.85
N SER A 19 -0.68 8.12 -2.52
CA SER A 19 -0.66 8.21 -3.98
C SER A 19 0.75 8.20 -4.57
N ARG A 20 1.72 8.88 -3.94
CA ARG A 20 3.12 8.87 -4.41
C ARG A 20 3.74 7.49 -4.29
N TRP A 21 3.50 6.81 -3.18
CA TRP A 21 4.07 5.49 -2.93
C TRP A 21 3.43 4.41 -3.79
N SER A 22 2.12 4.46 -4.03
CA SER A 22 1.48 3.52 -4.94
C SER A 22 1.94 3.71 -6.39
N GLU A 23 2.04 4.95 -6.87
CA GLU A 23 2.58 5.22 -8.21
C GLU A 23 4.04 4.80 -8.36
N MET A 24 4.85 4.99 -7.33
CA MET A 24 6.26 4.56 -7.35
C MET A 24 6.39 3.04 -7.31
N ALA A 25 5.58 2.35 -6.49
CA ALA A 25 5.52 0.88 -6.48
C ALA A 25 5.13 0.34 -7.86
N ARG A 26 4.07 0.89 -8.48
CA ARG A 26 3.66 0.54 -9.85
C ARG A 26 4.77 0.79 -10.86
N ALA A 27 5.51 1.90 -10.75
CA ALA A 27 6.64 2.18 -11.63
C ALA A 27 7.76 1.14 -11.53
N TRP A 28 8.08 0.67 -10.32
CA TRP A 28 9.06 -0.39 -10.11
C TRP A 28 8.58 -1.76 -10.60
N VAL A 29 7.30 -2.10 -10.40
CA VAL A 29 6.70 -3.31 -10.96
C VAL A 29 6.79 -3.28 -12.48
N ARG A 30 6.43 -2.15 -13.13
CA ARG A 30 6.57 -1.95 -14.58
C ARG A 30 8.03 -2.06 -15.06
N ALA A 31 9.00 -1.74 -14.21
CA ALA A 31 10.43 -1.92 -14.49
C ALA A 31 10.92 -3.37 -14.26
N GLY A 32 10.03 -4.32 -13.95
CA GLY A 32 10.36 -5.73 -13.74
C GLY A 32 10.94 -6.04 -12.36
N HIS A 33 10.61 -5.24 -11.35
CA HIS A 33 11.01 -5.50 -9.97
C HIS A 33 9.90 -6.19 -9.18
N ASP A 34 10.30 -7.05 -8.24
CA ASP A 34 9.42 -7.65 -7.24
C ASP A 34 9.29 -6.67 -6.07
N VAL A 35 8.09 -6.14 -5.86
CA VAL A 35 7.82 -5.08 -4.89
C VAL A 35 6.87 -5.60 -3.82
N THR A 36 7.29 -5.50 -2.56
CA THR A 36 6.43 -5.77 -1.40
C THR A 36 6.24 -4.48 -0.63
N VAL A 37 4.99 -4.12 -0.34
CA VAL A 37 4.66 -2.98 0.51
C VAL A 37 4.15 -3.48 1.86
N VAL A 38 4.80 -3.02 2.93
CA VAL A 38 4.38 -3.24 4.31
C VAL A 38 3.74 -1.95 4.80
N THR A 39 2.45 -2.03 5.11
CA THR A 39 1.64 -0.87 5.48
C THR A 39 0.57 -1.23 6.52
N CYS A 40 -0.13 -0.22 7.02
CA CYS A 40 -1.22 -0.38 7.98
C CYS A 40 -2.55 -0.65 7.28
N ALA A 41 -3.56 -1.10 8.03
CA ALA A 41 -4.92 -1.12 7.51
C ALA A 41 -5.36 0.34 7.23
N PRO A 42 -5.83 0.66 6.02
CA PRO A 42 -6.07 2.02 5.58
C PRO A 42 -7.21 2.66 6.37
N ASN A 43 -7.02 3.88 6.85
CA ASN A 43 -8.03 4.61 7.64
C ASN A 43 -8.04 6.14 7.45
N HIS A 44 -7.05 6.71 6.75
CA HIS A 44 -6.98 8.15 6.53
C HIS A 44 -7.99 8.62 5.45
N PRO A 45 -8.63 9.80 5.59
CA PRO A 45 -8.52 10.78 6.69
C PRO A 45 -9.55 10.59 7.80
N ALA A 46 -10.59 9.78 7.58
CA ALA A 46 -11.74 9.68 8.48
C ALA A 46 -11.44 8.99 9.82
N GLY A 47 -10.27 8.36 9.95
CA GLY A 47 -9.93 7.50 11.08
C GLY A 47 -10.73 6.20 11.10
N GLN A 48 -11.44 5.88 10.01
CA GLN A 48 -12.28 4.69 9.87
C GLN A 48 -11.68 3.78 8.81
N LEU A 49 -11.66 2.47 9.09
CA LEU A 49 -11.12 1.49 8.15
C LEU A 49 -11.91 1.47 6.84
N TYR A 50 -11.20 1.35 5.72
CA TYR A 50 -11.86 1.24 4.41
C TYR A 50 -12.70 -0.05 4.33
N PRO A 51 -13.80 -0.07 3.56
CA PRO A 51 -14.62 -1.26 3.39
C PRO A 51 -13.79 -2.50 3.00
N GLY A 52 -14.05 -3.63 3.66
CA GLY A 52 -13.31 -4.87 3.46
C GLY A 52 -12.04 -5.02 4.31
N TYR A 53 -11.52 -3.93 4.88
CA TYR A 53 -10.38 -3.97 5.79
C TYR A 53 -10.82 -4.16 7.24
N ARG A 54 -9.99 -4.88 8.01
CA ARG A 54 -10.12 -5.02 9.46
C ARG A 54 -8.72 -5.12 10.07
N ASN A 55 -8.54 -4.62 11.30
CA ASN A 55 -7.30 -4.82 12.02
C ASN A 55 -7.11 -6.32 12.32
N ARG A 56 -5.98 -6.87 11.86
CA ARG A 56 -5.56 -8.26 12.08
C ARG A 56 -4.08 -8.24 12.46
N LEU A 57 -3.61 -9.32 13.08
CA LEU A 57 -2.16 -9.51 13.31
C LEU A 57 -1.38 -9.52 11.99
N PHE A 58 -2.00 -10.01 10.91
CA PHE A 58 -1.41 -10.07 9.58
C PHE A 58 -2.49 -10.09 8.49
N GLN A 59 -2.22 -9.41 7.39
CA GLN A 59 -2.98 -9.48 6.13
C GLN A 59 -1.99 -9.37 4.98
N ARG A 60 -2.24 -10.12 3.91
CA ARG A 60 -1.51 -10.03 2.64
C ARG A 60 -2.51 -9.96 1.50
N GLU A 61 -2.25 -9.07 0.56
CA GLU A 61 -3.01 -8.93 -0.67
C GLU A 61 -2.09 -8.49 -1.81
N THR A 62 -2.58 -8.63 -3.03
CA THR A 62 -1.91 -8.16 -4.23
C THR A 62 -2.72 -7.00 -4.78
N ILE A 63 -2.08 -5.85 -4.95
CA ILE A 63 -2.69 -4.63 -5.49
C ILE A 63 -1.91 -4.27 -6.75
N ASP A 64 -2.61 -4.12 -7.88
CA ASP A 64 -2.04 -3.72 -9.18
C ASP A 64 -0.96 -4.63 -9.79
N GLY A 65 -0.89 -5.91 -9.40
CA GLY A 65 -0.04 -6.94 -10.04
C GLY A 65 0.88 -7.67 -9.09
#